data_AF-A0A0B7C1P8-F1
#
_entry.id   AF-A0A0B7C1P8-F1
#
_cell.length_a   1.000
_cell.length_b   1.000
_cell.length_c   1.000
_cell.angle_alpha   90.00
_cell.angle_beta   90.00
_cell.angle_gamma   90.00
#
_symmetry.space_group_name_H-M   'P 1'
#
loop_
_entity.id
_entity.type
_entity.pdbx_description
1 polymer ?
#
loop_
_entity_poly.entity_id
_entity_poly.type
_entity_poly.pdbx_seq_one_letter_code
_entity_poly.pdbx_strand_id
1 'polypeptide(L)'
;IYRGDEDPRKQPQRIATAASELILSKEQLYEMFQNILNVKKYEHQILYNACQLDNADEQAAQVRRELDGRLHSVEIMARTRRHPKFVVKEMESMYLEELKSSINILKSNLESLPVSKGGTDSKYSLQKLKRY
;
A
#
# COMPACT_ATOMS: atom_id res chain seq x y z
N ILE A 1 51.43 -19.17 -13.29
CA ILE A 1 50.96 -17.97 -14.02
C ILE A 1 49.91 -18.43 -15.03
N TYR A 2 48.69 -17.89 -14.86
CA TYR A 2 47.62 -17.68 -15.82
C TYR A 2 47.19 -18.80 -16.80
N ARG A 3 45.95 -19.30 -16.61
CA ARG A 3 45.11 -19.88 -17.66
C ARG A 3 43.76 -19.18 -17.59
N GLY A 4 43.39 -18.52 -18.68
CA GLY A 4 42.35 -17.50 -18.75
C GLY A 4 40.91 -17.98 -18.84
N ASP A 5 40.07 -16.94 -18.76
CA ASP A 5 38.76 -16.65 -19.35
C ASP A 5 37.58 -17.63 -19.31
N GLU A 6 36.50 -17.05 -18.75
CA GLU A 6 35.09 -17.11 -19.16
C GLU A 6 34.33 -18.42 -18.93
N ASP A 7 33.47 -18.41 -17.91
CA ASP A 7 32.22 -19.18 -17.94
C ASP A 7 30.99 -18.26 -17.75
N PRO A 8 30.35 -17.82 -18.85
CA PRO A 8 29.12 -17.05 -18.83
C PRO A 8 27.91 -17.98 -18.69
N ARG A 9 27.70 -18.58 -17.51
CA ARG A 9 26.55 -19.50 -17.30
C ARG A 9 25.75 -19.29 -16.01
N LYS A 10 25.62 -18.06 -15.53
CA LYS A 10 24.43 -17.70 -14.73
C LYS A 10 23.31 -17.27 -15.68
N GLN A 11 22.73 -18.26 -16.36
CA GLN A 11 21.41 -18.09 -16.98
C GLN A 11 20.46 -17.58 -15.89
N PRO A 12 19.72 -16.48 -16.11
CA PRO A 12 18.53 -16.26 -15.33
C PRO A 12 17.63 -17.46 -15.59
N GLN A 13 17.38 -18.26 -14.56
CA GLN A 13 16.35 -19.30 -14.60
C GLN A 13 15.06 -18.61 -15.03
N ARG A 14 14.72 -18.75 -16.31
CA ARG A 14 13.42 -18.36 -16.83
C ARG A 14 12.45 -19.23 -16.06
N ILE A 15 11.75 -18.64 -15.11
CA ILE A 15 10.66 -19.28 -14.40
C ILE A 15 9.69 -19.72 -15.49
N ALA A 16 9.70 -21.02 -15.76
CA ALA A 16 8.85 -21.63 -16.74
C ALA A 16 7.42 -21.33 -16.31
N THR A 17 6.69 -20.66 -17.20
CA THR A 17 5.25 -20.50 -17.13
C THR A 17 4.61 -21.89 -17.26
N ALA A 18 4.55 -22.62 -16.15
CA ALA A 18 3.69 -23.79 -15.96
C ALA A 18 2.61 -23.38 -14.97
N ALA A 19 1.64 -22.63 -15.46
CA ALA A 19 0.38 -22.40 -14.78
C ALA A 19 -0.41 -23.72 -14.80
N SER A 20 -0.34 -24.48 -13.69
CA SER A 20 -1.45 -25.27 -13.15
C SER A 20 -1.00 -25.97 -11.86
N GLU A 21 -1.69 -25.64 -10.76
CA GLU A 21 -1.73 -26.37 -9.46
C GLU A 21 -0.51 -26.38 -8.53
N LEU A 22 0.48 -25.51 -8.69
CA LEU A 22 1.49 -25.35 -7.64
C LEU A 22 0.98 -24.42 -6.53
N ILE A 23 0.58 -24.98 -5.39
CA ILE A 23 0.39 -24.20 -4.16
C ILE A 23 1.78 -23.76 -3.70
N LEU A 24 2.12 -22.51 -4.00
CA LEU A 24 3.38 -21.89 -3.60
C LEU A 24 3.38 -21.61 -2.09
N SER A 25 4.52 -21.83 -1.43
CA SER A 25 4.71 -21.42 -0.04
C SER A 25 4.68 -19.89 0.09
N LYS A 26 4.46 -19.40 1.32
CA LYS A 26 4.45 -17.95 1.61
C LYS A 26 5.78 -17.27 1.21
N GLU A 27 6.90 -17.96 1.38
CA GLU A 27 8.23 -17.49 0.98
C GLU A 27 8.42 -17.52 -0.54
N GLN A 28 7.90 -18.55 -1.21
CA GLN A 28 7.93 -18.62 -2.68
C GLN A 28 7.10 -17.51 -3.31
N LEU A 29 5.94 -17.18 -2.73
CA LEU A 29 5.13 -16.04 -3.14
C LEU A 29 5.86 -14.72 -2.86
N TYR A 30 6.52 -14.58 -1.71
CA TYR A 30 7.31 -13.38 -1.39
C TYR A 30 8.39 -13.12 -2.45
N GLU A 31 9.22 -14.12 -2.74
CA GLU A 31 10.29 -13.97 -3.74
C GLU A 31 9.73 -13.80 -5.16
N MET A 32 8.65 -14.51 -5.50
CA MET A 32 7.99 -14.36 -6.80
C MET A 32 7.48 -12.93 -6.99
N PHE A 33 6.75 -12.37 -6.01
CA PHE A 33 6.21 -11.02 -6.11
C PHE A 33 7.29 -9.95 -6.06
N GLN A 34 8.36 -10.13 -5.26
CA GLN A 34 9.51 -9.23 -5.30
C GLN A 34 10.11 -9.15 -6.71
N ASN A 35 10.28 -10.31 -7.35
CA ASN A 35 10.83 -10.41 -8.70
C ASN A 35 9.90 -9.83 -9.77
N ILE A 36 8.59 -10.09 -9.67
CA ILE A 36 7.59 -9.53 -10.60
C ILE A 36 7.52 -8.00 -10.50
N LEU A 37 7.54 -7.47 -9.27
CA LEU A 37 7.49 -6.02 -9.02
C LEU A 37 8.81 -5.33 -9.29
N ASN A 38 9.91 -6.08 -9.32
CA ASN A 38 11.27 -5.59 -9.54
C ASN A 38 11.66 -4.45 -8.58
N VAL A 39 11.39 -4.64 -7.28
CA VAL A 39 11.69 -3.67 -6.21
C VAL A 39 12.78 -4.20 -5.27
N LYS A 40 13.41 -3.30 -4.51
CA LYS A 40 14.42 -3.72 -3.53
C LYS A 40 13.76 -4.48 -2.38
N LYS A 41 14.50 -5.41 -1.75
CA LYS A 41 14.00 -6.25 -0.66
C LYS A 41 13.36 -5.45 0.50
N TYR A 42 13.90 -4.29 0.86
CA TYR A 42 13.32 -3.46 1.93
C TYR A 42 11.96 -2.85 1.54
N GLU A 43 11.79 -2.48 0.27
CA GLU A 43 10.53 -1.93 -0.25
C GLU A 43 9.47 -3.03 -0.29
N HIS A 44 9.87 -4.22 -0.75
CA HIS A 44 9.01 -5.39 -0.73
C HIS A 44 8.62 -5.81 0.69
N GLN A 45 9.54 -5.72 1.67
CA GLN A 45 9.24 -6.03 3.07
C GLN A 45 8.19 -5.07 3.66
N ILE A 46 8.23 -3.77 3.30
CA ILE A 46 7.20 -2.81 3.72
C ILE A 46 5.85 -3.17 3.14
N LEU A 47 5.79 -3.48 1.83
CA LEU A 47 4.57 -3.91 1.15
C LEU A 47 4.01 -5.21 1.77
N TYR A 48 4.88 -6.19 1.99
CA TYR A 48 4.53 -7.46 2.59
C TYR A 48 4.00 -7.31 4.02
N ASN A 49 4.63 -6.47 4.84
CA ASN A 49 4.15 -6.19 6.20
C ASN A 49 2.79 -5.46 6.18
N ALA A 50 2.57 -4.55 5.23
CA ALA A 50 1.27 -3.90 5.07
C ALA A 50 0.16 -4.91 4.70
N CYS A 51 0.47 -5.90 3.86
CA CYS A 51 -0.42 -7.00 3.51
C CYS A 51 -0.64 -8.02 4.65
N GLN A 52 0.16 -7.94 5.73
CA GLN A 52 0.04 -8.76 6.93
C GLN A 52 -0.67 -8.06 8.09
N LEU A 53 -1.23 -6.87 7.89
CA LEU A 53 -2.05 -6.25 8.93
C LEU A 53 -3.34 -7.08 9.06
N ASP A 54 -3.38 -7.93 10.09
CA ASP A 54 -4.19 -9.14 10.21
C ASP A 54 -5.67 -8.92 10.58
N ASN A 55 -6.13 -7.67 10.66
CA ASN A 55 -7.56 -7.37 10.66
C ASN A 55 -7.85 -6.00 10.00
N ALA A 56 -9.00 -5.91 9.34
CA ALA A 56 -9.43 -4.69 8.66
C ALA A 56 -9.53 -3.49 9.62
N ASP A 57 -9.73 -3.75 10.92
CA ASP A 57 -9.86 -2.72 11.94
C ASP A 57 -8.50 -2.09 12.32
N GLU A 58 -7.42 -2.87 12.34
CA GLU A 58 -6.04 -2.43 12.53
C GLU A 58 -5.56 -1.65 11.32
N GLN A 59 -5.92 -2.11 10.11
CA GLN A 59 -5.69 -1.35 8.89
C GLN A 59 -6.42 -0.01 8.95
N ALA A 60 -7.71 0.01 9.31
CA ALA A 60 -8.47 1.24 9.47
C ALA A 60 -7.87 2.14 10.57
N ALA A 61 -7.42 1.59 11.70
CA ALA A 61 -6.77 2.34 12.77
C ALA A 61 -5.44 2.96 12.30
N GLN A 62 -4.66 2.25 11.49
CA GLN A 62 -3.42 2.77 10.92
C GLN A 62 -3.69 3.90 9.91
N VAL A 63 -4.68 3.73 9.04
CA VAL A 63 -5.08 4.78 8.09
C VAL A 63 -5.61 6.02 8.83
N ARG A 64 -6.39 5.85 9.92
CA ARG A 64 -6.82 6.97 10.77
C ARG A 64 -5.63 7.77 11.31
N ARG A 65 -4.63 7.09 11.89
CA ARG A 65 -3.41 7.73 12.40
C ARG A 65 -2.65 8.50 11.33
N GLU A 66 -2.53 7.94 10.13
CA GLU A 66 -1.87 8.59 8.99
C GLU A 66 -2.65 9.84 8.55
N LEU A 67 -3.98 9.77 8.45
CA LEU A 67 -4.82 10.92 8.10
C LEU A 67 -4.75 12.03 9.15
N ASP A 68 -4.68 11.68 10.44
CA ASP A 68 -4.43 12.63 11.53
C ASP A 68 -3.06 13.30 11.40
N GLY A 69 -2.00 12.52 11.11
CA GLY A 69 -0.66 13.04 10.89
C GLY A 69 -0.58 14.01 9.70
N ARG A 70 -1.31 13.72 8.62
CA ARG A 70 -1.43 14.62 7.46
C ARG A 70 -2.17 15.91 7.82
N LEU A 71 -3.26 15.82 8.57
CA LEU A 71 -4.00 17.01 9.01
C LEU A 71 -3.12 17.92 9.85
N HIS A 72 -2.38 17.35 10.81
CA HIS A 72 -1.40 18.09 11.60
C HIS A 72 -0.31 18.73 10.73
N SER A 73 0.19 18.01 9.73
CA SER A 73 1.18 18.54 8.78
C SER A 73 0.66 19.75 8.01
N VAL A 74 -0.62 19.75 7.62
CA VAL A 74 -1.28 20.90 6.98
C VAL A 74 -1.39 22.09 7.95
N GLU A 75 -1.67 21.86 9.23
CA GLU A 75 -1.69 22.92 10.24
C GLU A 75 -0.31 23.56 10.44
N ILE A 76 0.74 22.75 10.51
CA ILE A 76 2.12 23.22 10.58
C ILE A 76 2.51 23.99 9.32
N MET A 77 2.12 23.50 8.14
CA MET A 77 2.34 24.17 6.86
C MET A 77 1.69 25.57 6.84
N ALA A 78 0.45 25.68 7.32
CA ALA A 78 -0.27 26.94 7.43
C ALA A 78 0.43 27.91 8.39
N ARG A 79 0.87 27.43 9.57
CA ARG A 79 1.53 28.26 10.59
C ARG A 79 2.92 28.74 10.13
N THR A 80 3.68 27.86 9.50
CA THR A 80 5.05 28.15 9.04
C THR A 80 5.08 28.82 7.66
N ARG A 81 3.92 29.00 7.02
CA ARG A 81 3.76 29.50 5.64
C ARG A 81 4.63 28.74 4.64
N ARG A 82 4.75 27.41 4.85
CA ARG A 82 5.50 26.48 3.99
C ARG A 82 4.61 25.83 2.93
N HIS A 83 3.58 26.54 2.46
CA HIS A 83 2.77 26.12 1.33
C HIS A 83 3.37 26.65 0.01
N PRO A 84 2.97 26.10 -1.15
CA PRO A 84 3.30 26.69 -2.44
C PRO A 84 2.89 28.16 -2.50
N LYS A 85 3.66 28.96 -3.22
CA LYS A 85 3.31 30.36 -3.51
C LYS A 85 2.40 30.39 -4.72
N PHE A 86 1.34 31.18 -4.63
CA PHE A 86 0.41 31.39 -5.74
C PHE A 86 0.49 32.84 -6.23
N VAL A 87 0.07 33.06 -7.49
CA VAL A 87 0.01 34.40 -8.07
C VAL A 87 -1.08 35.24 -7.38
N VAL A 88 -2.18 34.59 -6.99
CA VAL A 88 -3.31 35.20 -6.27
C VAL A 88 -3.26 34.74 -4.82
N LYS A 89 -3.26 35.69 -3.87
CA LYS A 89 -3.06 35.40 -2.45
C LYS A 89 -4.17 34.53 -1.85
N GLU A 90 -5.40 34.73 -2.30
CA GLU A 90 -6.57 33.95 -1.87
C GLU A 90 -6.42 32.46 -2.20
N MET A 91 -5.65 32.12 -3.24
CA MET A 91 -5.37 30.72 -3.61
C MET A 91 -4.53 29.99 -2.57
N GLU A 92 -3.72 30.70 -1.77
CA GLU A 92 -2.95 30.08 -0.67
C GLU A 92 -3.91 29.54 0.41
N SER A 93 -4.97 30.28 0.74
CA SER A 93 -6.00 29.83 1.68
C SER A 93 -6.81 28.69 1.10
N MET A 94 -7.27 28.82 -0.15
CA MET A 94 -8.03 27.77 -0.83
C MET A 94 -7.25 26.45 -0.90
N TYR A 95 -5.95 26.50 -1.20
CA TYR A 95 -5.12 25.30 -1.24
C TYR A 95 -5.10 24.57 0.12
N LEU A 96 -4.90 25.30 1.22
CA LEU A 96 -4.89 24.70 2.56
C LEU A 96 -6.27 24.15 2.95
N GLU A 97 -7.34 24.85 2.59
CA GLU A 97 -8.72 24.40 2.82
C GLU A 97 -9.06 23.15 2.00
N GLU A 98 -8.65 23.09 0.74
CA GLU A 98 -8.84 21.94 -0.14
C GLU A 98 -8.08 20.70 0.37
N LEU A 99 -6.84 20.88 0.85
CA LEU A 99 -6.09 19.81 1.48
C LEU A 99 -6.82 19.26 2.73
N LYS A 100 -7.27 20.15 3.62
CA LYS A 100 -8.05 19.75 4.81
C LYS A 100 -9.33 19.04 4.42
N SER A 101 -10.07 19.57 3.45
CA SER A 101 -11.31 19.00 2.93
C SER A 101 -11.09 17.60 2.39
N SER A 102 -10.06 17.42 1.55
CA SER A 102 -9.69 16.12 0.98
C SER A 102 -9.35 15.09 2.06
N ILE A 103 -8.59 15.49 3.09
CA ILE A 103 -8.26 14.62 4.22
C ILE A 103 -9.53 14.24 4.99
N ASN A 104 -10.41 15.20 5.27
CA ASN A 104 -11.66 14.94 6.00
C ASN A 104 -12.62 14.04 5.23
N ILE A 105 -12.71 14.17 3.90
CA ILE A 105 -13.46 13.23 3.05
C ILE A 105 -12.90 11.82 3.18
N LEU A 106 -11.57 11.66 3.14
CA LEU A 106 -10.94 10.35 3.32
C LEU A 106 -11.21 9.75 4.69
N LYS A 107 -11.19 10.56 5.76
CA LYS A 107 -11.55 10.11 7.12
C LYS A 107 -13.01 9.67 7.18
N SER A 108 -13.92 10.44 6.64
CA SER A 108 -15.35 10.10 6.59
C SER A 108 -15.62 8.83 5.79
N ASN A 109 -14.98 8.67 4.62
CA ASN A 109 -15.08 7.46 3.82
C ASN A 109 -14.58 6.24 4.61
N LEU A 110 -13.49 6.39 5.36
CA LEU A 110 -12.96 5.33 6.21
C LEU A 110 -13.89 4.97 7.38
N GLU A 111 -14.56 5.95 7.97
CA GLU A 111 -15.58 5.76 9.03
C GLU A 111 -16.85 5.09 8.50
N SER A 112 -17.15 5.22 7.21
CA SER A 112 -18.29 4.56 6.58
C SER A 112 -18.08 3.06 6.32
N LEU A 113 -16.84 2.57 6.41
CA LEU A 113 -16.55 1.15 6.20
C LEU A 113 -17.10 0.30 7.36
N PRO A 114 -17.67 -0.88 7.06
CA PRO A 114 -18.14 -1.78 8.10
C PRO A 114 -16.95 -2.26 8.94
N VAL A 115 -17.06 -2.10 10.26
CA VAL A 115 -16.09 -2.64 11.23
C VAL A 115 -16.18 -4.17 11.20
N SER A 116 -15.04 -4.85 11.15
CA SER A 116 -15.01 -6.30 11.15
C SER A 116 -15.44 -6.79 12.53
N LYS A 117 -16.71 -7.19 12.68
CA LYS A 117 -17.17 -7.81 13.93
C LYS A 117 -16.30 -9.03 14.17
N GLY A 118 -15.44 -8.96 15.19
CA GLY A 118 -14.53 -10.04 15.57
C GLY A 118 -15.24 -11.38 15.58
N GLY A 119 -15.00 -12.15 14.55
CA GLY A 119 -15.61 -13.43 14.29
C GLY A 119 -14.58 -14.23 13.52
N THR A 120 -14.15 -15.33 14.11
CA THR A 120 -13.11 -16.26 13.64
C THR A 120 -13.40 -16.94 12.30
N ASP A 121 -14.30 -16.40 11.46
CA ASP A 121 -14.80 -17.06 10.26
C ASP A 121 -14.81 -16.14 9.03
N SER A 122 -13.72 -15.39 8.80
CA SER A 122 -13.50 -14.74 7.49
C SER A 122 -12.97 -15.75 6.45
N LYS A 123 -13.74 -16.81 6.23
CA LYS A 123 -13.61 -17.71 5.08
C LYS A 123 -14.88 -17.57 4.26
N TYR A 124 -14.77 -16.83 3.16
CA TYR A 124 -15.73 -16.79 2.05
C TYR A 124 -17.12 -16.20 2.36
N SER A 125 -17.27 -14.88 2.24
CA SER A 125 -18.58 -14.27 1.98
C SER A 125 -18.59 -13.47 0.67
N LEU A 126 -18.25 -14.14 -0.43
CA LEU A 126 -18.73 -13.72 -1.75
C LEU A 126 -20.24 -13.97 -1.76
N GLN A 127 -21.01 -12.88 -1.66
CA GLN A 127 -22.47 -12.92 -1.77
C GLN A 127 -22.86 -13.58 -3.10
N LYS A 128 -23.61 -14.69 -3.01
CA LYS A 128 -24.14 -15.40 -4.18
C LYS A 128 -25.06 -14.45 -4.95
N LEU A 129 -24.65 -14.06 -6.16
CA LEU A 129 -25.48 -13.34 -7.11
C LEU A 129 -26.63 -14.28 -7.54
N LYS A 130 -27.87 -13.96 -7.15
CA LYS A 130 -29.05 -14.62 -7.71
C LYS A 130 -29.18 -14.18 -9.18
N ARG A 131 -29.06 -15.12 -10.10
CA ARG A 131 -29.49 -14.91 -11.49
C ARG A 131 -31.01 -15.12 -11.56
N TYR A 132 -31.71 -14.12 -12.09
CA TYR A 132 -33.05 -14.28 -12.65
C TYR A 132 -32.95 -15.00 -14.00
#